data_AF-A0A7K2VST4-F1
#
_entry.id   AF-A0A7K2VST4-F1
#
_cell.length_a   1.000
_cell.length_b   1.000
_cell.length_c   1.000
_cell.angle_alpha   90.00
_cell.angle_beta   90.00
_cell.angle_gamma   90.00
#
_symmetry.space_group_name_H-M   'P 1'
#
loop_
_entity.id
_entity.type
_entity.pdbx_description
1 polymer ?
#
loop_
_entity_poly.entity_id
_entity_poly.type
_entity_poly.pdbx_seq_one_letter_code
_entity_poly.pdbx_strand_id
1 'polypeptide(L)' 'MENGQEAEWLTVREVADHFRVSTRTATRWALSGQLRMRRVGPTGRLIRIHSSELNSEQSNLPASA' A
#
# COMPACT_ATOMS: atom_id res chain seq x y z
N MET A 1 -11.02 22.26 -9.14
CA MET A 1 -11.58 21.59 -7.95
C MET A 1 -11.07 20.16 -7.97
N GLU A 2 -9.89 19.94 -7.41
CA GLU A 2 -9.24 18.63 -7.43
C GLU A 2 -9.82 17.83 -6.27
N ASN A 3 -10.71 16.87 -6.57
CA ASN A 3 -11.32 15.96 -5.60
C ASN A 3 -10.24 15.03 -5.02
N GLY A 4 -9.46 15.54 -4.06
CA GLY A 4 -8.34 14.86 -3.41
C GLY A 4 -8.75 13.77 -2.42
N GLN A 5 -9.84 13.03 -2.65
CA GLN A 5 -10.37 12.00 -1.74
C GLN A 5 -10.83 10.70 -2.44
N GLU A 6 -10.71 10.56 -3.76
CA GLU A 6 -11.44 9.49 -4.48
C GLU A 6 -10.69 8.15 -4.68
N ALA A 7 -9.49 7.98 -4.13
CA ALA A 7 -8.82 6.68 -4.10
C ALA A 7 -8.37 6.31 -2.68
N GLU A 8 -9.32 6.13 -1.76
CA GLU A 8 -9.07 5.61 -0.40
C GLU A 8 -8.29 4.28 -0.42
N TRP A 9 -8.45 3.50 -1.50
CA TRP A 9 -7.89 2.15 -1.64
C TRP A 9 -7.05 2.00 -2.92
N LEU A 10 -5.74 2.12 -2.74
CA LEU A 10 -4.72 2.05 -3.78
C LEU A 10 -4.43 0.61 -4.20
N THR A 11 -3.98 0.45 -5.43
CA THR A 11 -3.36 -0.79 -5.92
C THR A 11 -1.94 -0.95 -5.38
N VAL A 12 -1.46 -2.18 -5.38
CA VAL A 12 -0.04 -2.50 -5.10
C VAL A 12 0.90 -1.70 -6.01
N ARG A 13 0.51 -1.45 -7.26
CA ARG A 13 1.33 -0.70 -8.21
C ARG A 13 1.45 0.76 -7.82
N GLU A 14 0.36 1.42 -7.49
CA GLU A 14 0.39 2.83 -7.04
C GLU A 14 1.27 3.02 -5.79
N VAL A 15 1.18 2.08 -4.84
CA VAL A 15 2.04 2.09 -3.65
C VAL A 15 3.51 1.83 -4.01
N ALA A 16 3.78 0.87 -4.90
CA ALA A 16 5.13 0.56 -5.37
C ALA A 16 5.77 1.76 -6.09
N ASP A 17 5.00 2.44 -6.94
CA ASP A 17 5.42 3.64 -7.66
C ASP A 17 5.72 4.80 -6.69
N HIS A 18 4.89 4.99 -5.66
CA HIS A 18 5.10 6.01 -4.62
C HIS A 18 6.39 5.77 -3.81
N PHE A 19 6.59 4.56 -3.30
CA PHE A 19 7.77 4.21 -2.50
C PHE A 19 9.02 3.88 -3.34
N ARG A 20 8.91 3.89 -4.68
CA ARG A 20 9.97 3.50 -5.63
C ARG A 20 10.54 2.10 -5.34
N VAL A 21 9.66 1.14 -5.03
CA VAL A 21 10.01 -0.26 -4.79
C VAL A 21 9.34 -1.18 -5.80
N SER A 22 9.74 -2.45 -5.82
CA SER A 22 9.04 -3.45 -6.64
C SER A 22 7.62 -3.72 -6.12
N THR A 23 6.69 -4.10 -7.01
CA THR A 23 5.36 -4.58 -6.61
C THR A 23 5.42 -5.79 -5.69
N ARG A 24 6.44 -6.64 -5.82
CA ARG A 24 6.72 -7.76 -4.91
C ARG A 24 7.03 -7.29 -3.49
N THR A 25 7.81 -6.21 -3.36
CA THR A 25 8.12 -5.59 -2.06
C THR A 25 6.85 -5.02 -1.43
N ALA A 26 6.09 -4.20 -2.17
CA ALA A 26 4.84 -3.63 -1.67
C ALA A 26 3.80 -4.70 -1.30
N THR A 27 3.71 -5.77 -2.09
CA THR A 27 2.85 -6.95 -1.77
C THR A 27 3.30 -7.61 -0.48
N ARG A 28 4.62 -7.80 -0.28
CA ARG A 28 5.15 -8.40 0.95
C ARG A 28 4.79 -7.56 2.18
N TRP A 29 4.90 -6.23 2.09
CA TRP A 29 4.52 -5.33 3.18
C TRP A 29 3.02 -5.39 3.51
N ALA A 30 2.16 -5.44 2.51
CA ALA A 30 0.73 -5.62 2.72
C ALA A 30 0.41 -6.98 3.38
N LEU A 31 1.04 -8.06 2.92
CA LEU A 31 0.82 -9.40 3.46
C LEU A 31 1.45 -9.61 4.83
N SER A 32 2.52 -8.90 5.18
CA SER A 32 3.15 -8.94 6.51
C SER A 32 2.42 -8.07 7.54
N GLY A 33 1.39 -7.31 7.12
CA GLY A 33 0.66 -6.39 7.99
C GLY A 33 1.37 -5.06 8.25
N GLN A 34 2.44 -4.76 7.51
CA GLN A 34 3.14 -3.46 7.58
C GLN A 34 2.34 -2.34 6.90
N LEU A 35 1.43 -2.68 5.99
CA LEU A 35 0.51 -1.75 5.36
C LEU A 35 -0.92 -2.16 5.64
N ARG A 36 -1.78 -1.18 5.95
CA ARG A 36 -3.21 -1.42 6.07
C ARG A 36 -3.79 -1.84 4.72
N MET A 37 -4.19 -3.11 4.60
CA MET A 37 -4.72 -3.68 3.36
C MET A 37 -6.10 -4.32 3.53
N ARG A 38 -6.79 -4.48 2.40
CA ARG A 38 -7.96 -5.36 2.27
C ARG A 38 -7.86 -6.20 1.00
N ARG A 39 -8.49 -7.36 1.04
CA ARG A 39 -8.70 -8.21 -0.13
C ARG A 39 -10.03 -7.84 -0.80
N VAL A 40 -10.04 -7.77 -2.13
CA VAL A 40 -11.23 -7.43 -2.92
C VAL A 40 -11.50 -8.47 -4.01
N GLY A 41 -12.76 -8.54 -4.43
CA GLY A 41 -13.24 -9.45 -5.47
C GLY A 41 -13.70 -10.82 -4.94
N PRO A 42 -14.42 -11.59 -5.76
CA PRO A 42 -15.08 -12.84 -5.35
C PRO A 42 -14.09 -13.95 -4.91
N THR A 43 -12.83 -13.86 -5.36
CA THR A 43 -11.76 -14.80 -4.99
C THR A 43 -10.84 -14.27 -3.88
N GLY A 44 -11.00 -13.00 -3.47
CA GLY A 44 -10.13 -12.35 -2.48
C GLY A 44 -8.66 -12.24 -2.90
N ARG A 45 -8.32 -12.43 -4.18
CA ARG A 45 -6.93 -12.42 -4.66
C ARG A 45 -6.36 -11.02 -4.85
N LEU A 46 -7.22 -10.03 -5.06
CA LEU A 46 -6.78 -8.65 -5.30
C LEU A 46 -6.53 -7.94 -3.98
N ILE A 47 -5.35 -7.35 -3.83
CA ILE A 47 -4.96 -6.57 -2.65
C ILE A 47 -5.16 -5.10 -2.95
N ARG A 48 -5.78 -4.38 -2.01
CA ARG A 48 -5.87 -2.92 -1.99
C ARG A 48 -5.28 -2.39 -0.69
N ILE A 49 -4.51 -1.32 -0.77
CA ILE A 49 -3.78 -0.71 0.34
C ILE A 49 -4.40 0.65 0.63
N HIS A 50 -4.58 0.99 1.89
CA HIS A 50 -5.21 2.23 2.29
C HIS A 50 -4.30 3.43 1.95
N SER A 51 -4.88 4.53 1.46
CA SER A 51 -4.09 5.70 1.02
C SER A 51 -3.38 6.43 2.15
N SER A 52 -3.82 6.28 3.41
CA SER A 52 -3.11 6.81 4.59
C SER A 52 -1.66 6.35 4.66
N GLU A 53 -1.36 5.17 4.14
CA GLU A 53 -0.03 4.61 4.18
C GLU A 53 0.97 5.39 3.33
N LEU A 54 0.51 6.15 2.32
CA LEU A 54 1.39 7.03 1.53
C LEU A 54 1.79 8.30 2.29
N ASN A 55 0.98 8.75 3.24
CA ASN A 55 1.28 9.92 4.05
C ASN A 55 2.11 9.56 5.30
N SER A 56 2.33 8.28 5.55
CA SER A 56 3.27 7.78 6.55
C SER A 56 4.71 7.96 6.06
N GLU A 57 5.08 9.19 5.67
CA GLU A 57 6.49 9.55 5.65
C GLU A 57 7.00 9.43 7.09
N GLN A 58 7.97 8.54 7.29
CA GLN A 58 8.87 8.52 8.43
C GLN A 58 8.24 8.14 9.79
N SER A 59 7.98 6.85 10.01
CA SER A 59 8.20 6.27 11.34
C SER A 59 8.30 4.75 11.24
N ASN A 60 9.52 4.25 11.45
CA ASN A 60 9.80 2.84 11.76
C ASN A 60 9.76 1.84 10.59
N LEU A 61 10.66 2.00 9.62
CA LEU A 61 11.22 0.83 8.95
C LEU A 61 12.40 0.35 9.82
N PRO A 62 12.38 -0.88 10.38
CA PRO A 62 13.57 -1.41 11.03
C PRO A 62 14.66 -1.50 9.96
N ALA A 63 15.68 -0.66 10.09
CA ALA A 63 16.96 -0.89 9.44
C ALA A 63 17.39 -2.30 9.80
N SER A 64 17.40 -3.20 8.81
CA SER A 64 17.98 -4.52 9.00
C SER A 64 19.46 -4.32 9.31
N ALA A 65 19.82 -4.69 10.55
CA ALA A 65 21.18 -4.86 11.05
C ALA A 65 21.89 -6.03 10.36
#